data_AF-A0A2G2LGZ0-F1
#
_entry.id   AF-A0A2G2LGZ0-F1
#
_cell.length_a   1.000
_cell.length_b   1.000
_cell.length_c   1.000
_cell.angle_alpha   90.00
_cell.angle_beta   90.00
_cell.angle_gamma   90.00
#
_symmetry.space_group_name_H-M   'P 1'
#
loop_
_entity.id
_entity.type
_entity.pdbx_description
1 polymer ?
#
loop_
_entity_poly.entity_id
_entity_poly.type
_entity_poly.pdbx_seq_one_letter_code
_entity_poly.pdbx_strand_id
1 'polypeptide(L)' 'MKKTKEEAIIDEISHYVNSDVTYIDALVIYAEKHDIEIEVLGEIVKRSVVLKSKVEEDAEFLNLIEETQKLPI' A
#
# COMPACT_ATOMS: atom_id res chain seq x y z
N MET A 1 -2.54 -14.06 19.30
CA MET A 1 -3.69 -13.84 18.37
C MET A 1 -3.30 -14.36 17.01
N LYS A 2 -4.20 -15.04 16.29
CA LYS A 2 -3.92 -15.56 14.94
C LYS A 2 -4.16 -14.42 13.95
N LYS A 3 -3.13 -14.00 13.22
CA LYS A 3 -3.27 -12.96 12.18
C LYS A 3 -4.18 -13.45 11.07
N THR A 4 -5.02 -12.56 10.55
CA THR A 4 -5.83 -12.84 9.36
C THR A 4 -4.92 -12.93 8.13
N LYS A 5 -5.43 -13.50 7.03
CA LYS A 5 -4.67 -13.55 5.77
C LYS A 5 -4.31 -12.15 5.27
N GLU A 6 -5.21 -11.19 5.40
CA GLU A 6 -5.00 -9.81 4.98
C GLU A 6 -3.92 -9.12 5.81
N GLU A 7 -3.95 -9.31 7.14
CA GLU A 7 -2.90 -8.80 8.02
C GLU A 7 -1.52 -9.39 7.68
N ALA A 8 -1.45 -10.68 7.35
CA ALA A 8 -0.20 -11.31 6.94
C ALA A 8 0.34 -10.72 5.62
N ILE A 9 -0.54 -10.43 4.65
CA ILE A 9 -0.18 -9.78 3.38
C ILE A 9 0.35 -8.36 3.65
N ILE A 10 -0.38 -7.56 4.44
CA ILE A 10 0.01 -6.18 4.79
C ILE A 10 1.36 -6.16 5.51
N ASP A 11 1.57 -7.09 6.45
CA ASP A 11 2.83 -7.22 7.15
C ASP A 11 3.95 -7.55 6.17
N GLU A 12 3.78 -8.51 5.26
CA GLU A 12 4.80 -8.85 4.26
C GLU A 12 5.12 -7.65 3.35
N ILE A 13 4.10 -6.95 2.84
CA ILE A 13 4.29 -5.73 2.03
C ILE A 13 5.15 -4.71 2.79
N SER A 14 4.91 -4.53 4.08
CA SER A 14 5.66 -3.58 4.90
C SER A 14 7.15 -3.90 5.05
N HIS A 15 7.57 -5.16 4.81
CA HIS A 15 8.98 -5.54 4.82
C HIS A 15 9.73 -5.10 3.56
N TYR A 16 9.03 -4.78 2.47
CA TYR A 16 9.67 -4.26 1.25
C TYR A 16 9.90 -2.75 1.31
N VAL A 17 9.10 -2.03 2.11
CA VAL A 17 9.15 -0.57 2.22
C VAL A 17 10.44 -0.12 2.90
N ASN A 18 11.11 0.85 2.30
CA ASN A 18 12.32 1.48 2.82
C ASN A 18 12.46 2.90 2.27
N SER A 19 13.63 3.54 2.43
CA SER A 19 13.87 4.91 1.96
C SER A 19 13.66 5.10 0.46
N ASP A 20 13.86 4.05 -0.33
CA ASP A 20 13.84 4.07 -1.79
C ASP A 20 12.68 3.27 -2.39
N VAL A 21 11.88 2.61 -1.55
CA VAL A 21 10.78 1.73 -1.97
C VAL A 21 9.50 2.14 -1.24
N THR A 22 8.55 2.67 -2.00
CA THR A 22 7.25 3.13 -1.50
C THR A 22 6.31 1.95 -1.20
N TYR A 23 5.16 2.19 -0.56
CA TYR A 23 4.10 1.19 -0.45
C TYR A 23 3.52 0.81 -1.82
N ILE A 24 3.44 1.75 -2.78
CA ILE A 24 3.06 1.44 -4.17
C ILE A 24 4.04 0.45 -4.79
N ASP A 25 5.34 0.70 -4.68
CA ASP A 25 6.37 -0.22 -5.21
C ASP A 25 6.32 -1.58 -4.51
N ALA A 26 6.16 -1.58 -3.18
CA ALA A 26 6.07 -2.79 -2.38
C ALA A 26 4.85 -3.65 -2.76
N LEU A 27 3.71 -3.04 -3.12
CA LEU A 27 2.53 -3.72 -3.63
C LEU A 27 2.81 -4.38 -4.98
N VAL A 28 3.50 -3.70 -5.89
CA VAL A 28 3.90 -4.25 -7.20
C VAL A 28 4.87 -5.42 -7.02
N ILE A 29 5.89 -5.28 -6.17
CA ILE A 29 6.83 -6.36 -5.84
C ILE A 29 6.11 -7.58 -5.27
N TYR A 30 5.14 -7.36 -4.37
CA TYR A 30 4.35 -8.44 -3.79
C TYR A 30 3.48 -9.13 -4.87
N ALA A 31 2.82 -8.37 -5.73
CA ALA A 31 2.02 -8.88 -6.85
C ALA A 31 2.86 -9.77 -7.78
N GLU A 32 4.02 -9.27 -8.23
CA GLU A 32 4.92 -9.99 -9.14
C GLU A 32 5.49 -11.27 -8.52
N LYS A 33 5.90 -11.24 -7.25
CA LYS A 33 6.48 -12.40 -6.56
C LYS A 33 5.49 -13.55 -6.36
N HIS A 34 4.23 -13.21 -6.14
CA HIS A 34 3.19 -14.18 -5.82
C HIS A 34 2.24 -14.47 -7.00
N ASP A 35 2.51 -13.89 -8.18
CA ASP A 35 1.67 -13.98 -9.38
C ASP A 35 0.20 -13.59 -9.09
N ILE A 36 0.03 -12.47 -8.38
CA ILE A 36 -1.28 -11.94 -7.97
C ILE A 36 -1.63 -10.74 -8.86
N GLU A 37 -2.84 -10.73 -9.41
CA GLU A 37 -3.39 -9.58 -10.13
C GLU A 37 -3.43 -8.35 -9.21
N ILE A 38 -2.94 -7.21 -9.70
CA ILE A 38 -2.79 -6.00 -8.89
C ILE A 38 -4.13 -5.48 -8.35
N GLU A 39 -5.22 -5.74 -9.07
CA GLU A 39 -6.60 -5.42 -8.70
C GLU A 39 -7.01 -6.11 -7.40
N VAL A 40 -6.53 -7.34 -7.17
CA VAL A 40 -6.80 -8.09 -5.92
C VAL A 40 -6.17 -7.37 -4.72
N LEU A 41 -4.95 -6.86 -4.87
CA LEU A 41 -4.30 -6.05 -3.84
C LEU A 41 -5.00 -4.71 -3.67
N GLY A 42 -5.51 -4.11 -4.75
CA GLY A 42 -6.32 -2.90 -4.70
C GLY A 42 -7.54 -3.02 -3.79
N GLU A 43 -8.20 -4.20 -3.78
CA GLU A 43 -9.30 -4.46 -2.85
C GLU A 43 -8.85 -4.55 -1.39
N ILE A 44 -7.64 -5.06 -1.12
CA ILE A 44 -7.05 -5.07 0.24
C ILE A 44 -6.73 -3.64 0.68
N VAL A 45 -6.13 -2.83 -0.21
CA VAL A 45 -5.82 -1.41 0.04
C VAL A 45 -7.10 -0.66 0.40
N LYS A 46 -8.19 -0.81 -0.36
CA LYS A 46 -9.48 -0.15 -0.08
C LYS A 46 -10.07 -0.50 1.28
N ARG A 47 -9.89 -1.74 1.76
CA ARG A 47 -10.42 -2.19 3.06
C ARG A 47 -9.60 -1.71 4.25
N SER A 48 -8.30 -1.48 4.07
CA SER A 48 -7.40 -1.04 5.13
C SER A 48 -7.20 0.48 5.08
N VAL A 49 -7.84 1.21 6.01
CA VAL A 49 -7.70 2.67 6.12
C VAL A 49 -6.23 3.10 6.24
N VAL A 50 -5.43 2.33 6.98
CA VAL A 50 -4.00 2.62 7.19
C VAL A 50 -3.21 2.41 5.89
N LEU A 51 -3.43 1.31 5.18
CA LEU A 51 -2.71 1.04 3.93
C LEU A 51 -3.14 2.00 2.83
N LYS A 52 -4.44 2.31 2.76
CA LYS A 52 -4.98 3.32 1.84
C LYS A 52 -4.31 4.67 2.04
N SER A 53 -4.23 5.17 3.27
CA SER A 53 -3.58 6.45 3.57
C SER A 53 -2.12 6.49 3.10
N LYS A 54 -1.38 5.39 3.27
CA LYS A 54 0.01 5.28 2.85
C LYS A 54 0.18 5.28 1.33
N VAL A 55 -0.70 4.55 0.64
CA VAL A 55 -0.73 4.53 -0.84
C VAL A 55 -1.12 5.90 -1.41
N GLU A 56 -2.04 6.61 -0.76
CA GLU A 56 -2.38 8.00 -1.12
C GLU A 56 -1.19 8.94 -0.93
N GLU A 57 -0.47 8.86 0.19
CA GLU A 57 0.75 9.63 0.43
C GLU A 57 1.84 9.37 -0.61
N ASP A 58 2.05 8.10 -0.99
CA ASP A 58 2.97 7.76 -2.07
C ASP A 58 2.52 8.32 -3.42
N ALA A 59 1.22 8.25 -3.72
CA ALA A 59 0.67 8.75 -4.97
C ALA A 59 0.82 10.28 -5.08
N GLU A 60 0.64 11.01 -3.98
CA GLU A 60 0.92 12.45 -3.88
C GLU A 60 2.43 12.71 -4.09
N PHE A 61 3.31 11.99 -3.37
CA PHE A 61 4.76 12.14 -3.46
C PHE A 61 5.30 11.89 -4.87
N LEU A 62 4.74 10.89 -5.56
CA LEU A 62 5.09 10.52 -6.92
C LEU A 62 4.41 11.40 -7.99
N ASN A 63 3.61 12.40 -7.60
CA ASN A 63 2.83 13.26 -8.48
C ASN A 63 1.88 12.47 -9.42
N LEU A 64 1.34 11.35 -8.94
CA LEU A 64 0.35 10.54 -9.66
C LEU A 64 -1.07 11.06 -9.48
N ILE A 65 -1.32 11.77 -8.39
CA ILE A 65 -2.58 12.43 -8.07
C ILE A 65 -2.31 13.86 -7.56
N GLU A 66 -3.35 14.69 -7.53
CA GLU A 66 -3.29 16.00 -6.88
C GLU A 66 -3.16 15.84 -5.36
N GLU A 67 -2.31 16.67 -4.75
CA GLU A 67 -2.15 16.70 -3.30
C GLU A 67 -3.48 17.12 -2.65
N THR A 68 -3.99 16.25 -1.77
CA THR A 68 -5.21 16.55 -1.03
C THR A 68 -4.88 17.61 0.03
N GLN A 69 -5.58 18.75 0.02
CA GLN A 69 -5.41 19.76 1.07
C GLN A 69 -5.82 19.16 2.42
N LYS A 70 -4.82 18.74 3.21
CA LYS A 70 -5.05 18.28 4.59
C LYS A 70 -5.46 19.50 5.41
N LEU A 71 -6.59 19.41 6.11
CA LEU A 71 -7.04 20.47 7.00
C LEU A 71 -5.94 20.73 8.05
N PRO A 72 -5.59 22.00 8.34
CA PRO A 72 -4.72 22.31 9.45
C PRO A 72 -5.41 21.85 10.75
N ILE A 73 -4.76 20.91 11.45
CA ILE A 73 -5.15 20.45 12.79
C ILE A 73 -4.77 21.49 13.85
#